data_AF-A0A2A2Q2Y2-F1
#
_entry.id   AF-A0A2A2Q2Y2-F1
#
_cell.length_a   1.000
_cell.length_b   1.000
_cell.length_c   1.000
_cell.angle_alpha   90.00
_cell.angle_beta   90.00
_cell.angle_gamma   90.00
#
_symmetry.space_group_name_H-M   'P 1'
#
loop_
_entity.id
_entity.type
_entity.pdbx_description
1 polymer ?
#
loop_
_entity_poly.entity_id
_entity_poly.type
_entity_poly.pdbx_seq_one_letter_code
_entity_poly.pdbx_strand_id
1 'polypeptide(L)'
;MIPISTETLDGTLTALAAFLKDSKAAPEHLVLIGGAALLALGFVSRTTRDVDIMAGVDARDGLVDPRPMSASLREAASKVARELDLDPDWLNTGPADQLRAGLPEGFLSRLTRRDYGPHLVVYYPSRFDLIHLKLFAAVDQGAGRHTRDLAALRPTEDDLLAASRWVLTQDAGEVFPELLKSTLREAGHGSVADRI
;
A
#
# COMPACT_ATOMS: atom_id res chain seq x y z
N MET A 1 -7.32 20.24 6.94
CA MET A 1 -6.61 19.08 6.39
C MET A 1 -7.41 18.48 5.24
N ILE A 2 -7.00 18.80 4.02
CA ILE A 2 -7.53 18.38 2.75
C ILE A 2 -7.12 16.92 2.51
N PRO A 3 -8.06 16.00 2.20
CA PRO A 3 -7.72 14.63 1.86
C PRO A 3 -7.19 14.54 0.43
N ILE A 4 -6.38 13.52 0.16
CA ILE A 4 -5.78 13.26 -1.15
C ILE A 4 -6.77 12.50 -2.03
N SER A 5 -6.95 12.95 -3.28
CA SER A 5 -7.81 12.33 -4.29
C SER A 5 -6.98 11.83 -5.48
N THR A 6 -7.63 11.19 -6.45
CA THR A 6 -6.98 10.79 -7.72
C THR A 6 -6.38 12.00 -8.44
N GLU A 7 -7.07 13.14 -8.42
CA GLU A 7 -6.66 14.38 -9.10
C GLU A 7 -5.49 15.07 -8.38
N THR A 8 -5.37 14.92 -7.06
CA THR A 8 -4.34 15.62 -6.27
C THR A 8 -3.12 14.78 -5.96
N LEU A 9 -3.21 13.45 -5.97
CA LEU A 9 -2.11 12.55 -5.58
C LEU A 9 -0.82 12.78 -6.37
N ASP A 10 -0.90 12.85 -7.70
CA ASP A 10 0.29 13.08 -8.53
C ASP A 10 0.89 14.47 -8.28
N GLY A 11 0.06 15.48 -8.01
CA GLY A 11 0.49 16.81 -7.60
C GLY A 11 1.22 16.80 -6.25
N THR A 12 0.68 16.09 -5.27
CA THR A 12 1.29 15.90 -3.95
C THR A 12 2.65 15.21 -4.03
N LEU A 13 2.77 14.13 -4.81
CA LEU A 13 4.03 13.40 -4.99
C LEU A 13 5.05 14.22 -5.82
N THR A 14 4.58 15.01 -6.78
CA THR A 14 5.42 15.95 -7.54
C THR A 14 5.98 17.05 -6.64
N ALA A 15 5.17 17.60 -5.72
CA ALA A 15 5.61 18.58 -4.74
C ALA A 15 6.66 17.98 -3.79
N LEU A 16 6.43 16.75 -3.31
CA LEU A 16 7.41 16.03 -2.49
C LEU A 16 8.75 15.89 -3.22
N ALA A 17 8.71 15.46 -4.48
CA ALA A 17 9.91 15.34 -5.31
C ALA A 17 10.63 16.68 -5.53
N ALA A 18 9.89 17.78 -5.68
CA ALA A 18 10.47 19.12 -5.81
C ALA A 18 11.24 19.51 -4.55
N PHE A 19 10.69 19.29 -3.36
CA PHE A 19 11.40 19.56 -2.11
C PHE A 19 12.63 18.69 -1.90
N LEU A 20 12.56 17.40 -2.28
CA LEU A 20 13.73 16.51 -2.25
C LEU A 20 14.84 17.02 -3.18
N LYS A 21 14.47 17.48 -4.38
CA LYS A 21 15.41 18.07 -5.33
C LYS A 21 16.04 19.36 -4.80
N ASP A 22 15.23 20.28 -4.27
CA ASP A 22 15.70 21.58 -3.78
C ASP A 22 16.63 21.45 -2.56
N SER A 23 16.39 20.44 -1.73
CA SER A 23 17.27 20.09 -0.60
C SER A 23 18.51 19.29 -1.02
N LYS A 24 18.66 18.96 -2.32
CA LYS A 24 19.73 18.10 -2.86
C LYS A 24 19.82 16.76 -2.13
N ALA A 25 18.66 16.19 -1.81
CA ALA A 25 18.56 14.89 -1.17
C ALA A 25 19.14 13.78 -2.07
N ALA A 26 19.42 12.62 -1.48
CA ALA A 26 19.61 11.42 -2.29
C ALA A 26 18.26 11.01 -2.92
N PRO A 27 18.26 10.34 -4.09
CA PRO A 27 17.03 9.81 -4.67
C PRO A 27 16.34 8.80 -3.75
N GLU A 28 15.05 8.96 -3.56
CA GLU A 28 14.20 8.08 -2.77
C GLU A 28 13.46 7.10 -3.69
N HIS A 29 13.48 5.82 -3.35
CA HIS A 29 12.84 4.75 -4.10
C HIS A 29 11.86 4.02 -3.18
N LEU A 30 10.57 4.24 -3.35
CA LEU A 30 9.55 3.88 -2.36
C LEU A 30 8.48 2.96 -2.95
N VAL A 31 8.09 1.91 -2.22
CA VAL A 31 6.91 1.12 -2.51
C VAL A 31 5.72 1.70 -1.76
N LEU A 32 4.76 2.25 -2.49
CA LEU A 32 3.52 2.78 -1.93
C LEU A 32 2.41 1.75 -2.03
N ILE A 33 1.66 1.56 -0.94
CA ILE A 33 0.53 0.63 -0.88
C ILE A 33 -0.76 1.36 -0.46
N GLY A 34 -1.75 0.60 0.02
CA GLY A 34 -2.90 1.17 0.71
C GLY A 34 -3.82 1.99 -0.20
N GLY A 35 -4.47 3.00 0.37
CA GLY A 35 -5.43 3.84 -0.35
C GLY A 35 -4.79 4.63 -1.50
N ALA A 36 -3.58 5.13 -1.28
CA ALA A 36 -2.84 5.89 -2.29
C ALA A 36 -2.47 5.06 -3.51
N ALA A 37 -2.03 3.81 -3.34
CA ALA A 37 -1.78 2.90 -4.45
C ALA A 37 -3.05 2.59 -5.26
N LEU A 38 -4.18 2.36 -4.56
CA LEU A 38 -5.46 2.15 -5.24
C LEU A 38 -5.93 3.36 -6.04
N LEU A 39 -5.69 4.58 -5.53
CA LEU A 39 -5.96 5.83 -6.24
C LEU A 39 -5.06 5.99 -7.47
N ALA A 40 -3.74 5.83 -7.29
CA ALA A 40 -2.75 5.99 -8.35
C ALA A 40 -2.97 5.04 -9.55
N LEU A 41 -3.53 3.86 -9.28
CA LEU A 41 -3.82 2.83 -10.27
C LEU A 41 -5.28 2.86 -10.78
N GLY A 42 -6.10 3.80 -10.30
CA GLY A 42 -7.47 3.99 -10.76
C GLY A 42 -8.45 2.91 -10.32
N PHE A 43 -8.14 2.16 -9.26
CA PHE A 43 -9.05 1.13 -8.72
C PHE A 43 -10.15 1.72 -7.82
N VAL A 44 -9.92 2.89 -7.23
CA VAL A 44 -10.90 3.60 -6.41
C VAL A 44 -10.91 5.09 -6.75
N SER A 45 -12.04 5.76 -6.48
CA SER A 45 -12.22 7.21 -6.63
C SER A 45 -12.49 7.94 -5.31
N ARG A 46 -12.49 7.20 -4.19
CA ARG A 46 -12.59 7.80 -2.85
C ARG A 46 -11.29 8.51 -2.47
N THR A 47 -11.35 9.49 -1.58
CA THR A 47 -10.14 10.12 -1.06
C THR A 47 -9.43 9.24 -0.01
N THR A 48 -8.17 9.56 0.29
CA THR A 48 -7.35 9.00 1.37
C THR A 48 -6.77 10.12 2.23
N ARG A 49 -6.47 9.87 3.50
CA ARG A 49 -5.82 10.86 4.37
C ARG A 49 -4.30 10.83 4.22
N ASP A 50 -3.79 9.69 3.82
CA ASP A 50 -2.39 9.31 3.89
C ASP A 50 -1.96 8.45 2.69
N VAL A 51 -0.64 8.35 2.59
CA VAL A 51 0.17 7.63 1.62
C VAL A 51 1.10 6.74 2.45
N ASP A 52 0.90 5.44 2.33
CA ASP A 52 1.62 4.46 3.14
C ASP A 52 2.83 3.91 2.38
N ILE A 53 4.02 4.08 2.96
CA ILE A 53 5.27 3.48 2.49
C ILE A 53 5.42 2.11 3.16
N MET A 54 5.43 1.05 2.36
CA MET A 54 5.67 -0.31 2.86
C MET A 54 7.16 -0.67 2.84
N ALA A 55 7.89 -0.24 1.82
CA ALA A 55 9.30 -0.59 1.64
C ALA A 55 10.07 0.51 0.89
N GLY A 56 11.38 0.55 1.09
CA GLY A 56 12.30 1.14 0.13
C GLY A 56 12.69 0.13 -0.96
N VAL A 57 13.26 0.61 -2.07
CA VAL A 57 13.84 -0.24 -3.12
C VAL A 57 15.30 0.11 -3.32
N ASP A 58 16.18 -0.82 -2.96
CA ASP A 58 17.62 -0.76 -3.22
C ASP A 58 17.98 -1.58 -4.47
N ALA A 59 18.95 -1.10 -5.24
CA ALA A 59 19.35 -1.74 -6.50
C ALA A 59 20.08 -3.08 -6.31
N ARG A 60 20.68 -3.31 -5.14
CA ARG A 60 21.41 -4.54 -4.79
C ARG A 60 20.56 -5.45 -3.92
N ASP A 61 19.93 -4.87 -2.90
CA ASP A 61 19.25 -5.64 -1.86
C ASP A 61 17.75 -5.84 -2.13
N GLY A 62 17.19 -5.18 -3.15
CA GLY A 62 15.78 -5.27 -3.49
C GLY A 62 14.91 -4.50 -2.51
N LEU A 63 13.93 -5.15 -1.87
CA LEU A 63 13.06 -4.49 -0.91
C LEU A 63 13.75 -4.33 0.45
N VAL A 64 13.76 -3.10 0.98
CA VAL A 64 14.41 -2.78 2.26
C VAL A 64 13.43 -2.12 3.23
N ASP A 65 13.67 -2.25 4.54
CA ASP A 65 12.86 -1.58 5.58
C ASP A 65 12.95 -0.06 5.37
N PRO A 66 11.81 0.65 5.20
CA PRO A 66 11.83 2.08 4.92
C PRO A 66 12.08 2.93 6.17
N ARG A 67 12.31 2.29 7.33
CA ARG A 67 12.48 2.96 8.62
C ARG A 67 13.94 3.01 9.07
N PRO A 68 14.34 4.11 9.73
CA PRO A 68 13.62 5.38 9.77
C PRO A 68 13.61 6.02 8.36
N MET A 69 12.56 6.79 8.03
CA MET A 69 12.60 7.63 6.84
C MET A 69 13.83 8.54 6.88
N SER A 70 14.41 8.86 5.72
CA SER A 70 15.52 9.81 5.67
C SER A 70 15.11 11.18 6.24
N ALA A 71 16.08 11.94 6.76
CA ALA A 71 15.80 13.28 7.28
C ALA A 71 15.21 14.20 6.20
N SER A 72 15.73 14.10 4.97
CA SER A 72 15.25 14.84 3.80
C SER A 72 13.81 14.47 3.44
N LEU A 73 13.45 13.18 3.46
CA LEU A 73 12.08 12.73 3.17
C LEU A 73 11.08 13.24 4.21
N ARG A 74 11.43 13.17 5.50
CA ARG A 74 10.58 13.70 6.58
C ARG A 74 10.39 15.22 6.47
N GLU A 75 11.46 15.96 6.21
CA GLU A 75 11.37 17.42 6.07
C GLU A 75 10.55 17.83 4.84
N ALA A 76 10.76 17.15 3.71
CA ALA A 76 9.99 17.36 2.49
C ALA A 76 8.49 17.05 2.71
N ALA A 77 8.18 15.90 3.33
CA ALA A 77 6.80 15.54 3.66
C ALA A 77 6.13 16.58 4.58
N SER A 78 6.86 17.09 5.57
CA SER A 78 6.38 18.14 6.47
C SER A 78 6.11 19.47 5.74
N LYS A 79 6.94 19.84 4.75
CA LYS A 79 6.70 21.03 3.90
C LYS A 79 5.46 20.85 3.04
N VAL A 80 5.33 19.72 2.34
CA VAL A 80 4.15 19.40 1.53
C VAL A 80 2.87 19.43 2.36
N ALA A 81 2.90 18.85 3.57
CA ALA A 81 1.75 18.85 4.48
C ALA A 81 1.26 20.28 4.78
N ARG A 82 2.18 21.19 5.08
CA ARG A 82 1.83 22.60 5.36
C ARG A 82 1.34 23.34 4.13
N GLU A 83 1.99 23.16 2.99
CA GLU A 83 1.66 23.92 1.78
C GLU A 83 0.33 23.50 1.14
N LEU A 84 0.01 22.21 1.24
CA LEU A 84 -1.21 21.65 0.66
C LEU A 84 -2.33 21.42 1.70
N ASP A 85 -2.13 21.90 2.94
CA ASP A 85 -3.01 21.64 4.10
C ASP A 85 -3.35 20.15 4.23
N LEU A 86 -2.38 19.24 4.15
CA LEU A 86 -2.61 17.81 4.37
C LEU A 86 -2.49 17.45 5.86
N ASP A 87 -2.81 16.19 6.17
CA ASP A 87 -2.47 15.61 7.47
C ASP A 87 -0.94 15.66 7.70
N PRO A 88 -0.43 16.08 8.89
CA PRO A 88 1.01 16.04 9.18
C PRO A 88 1.64 14.65 8.98
N ASP A 89 0.86 13.59 9.18
CA ASP A 89 1.27 12.20 8.99
C ASP A 89 0.79 11.62 7.65
N TRP A 90 0.48 12.49 6.66
CA TRP A 90 0.02 12.06 5.34
C TRP A 90 1.01 11.12 4.62
N LEU A 91 2.29 11.12 4.97
CA LEU A 91 3.27 10.16 4.48
C LEU A 91 3.81 9.39 5.68
N ASN A 92 3.58 8.08 5.74
CA ASN A 92 3.92 7.26 6.90
C ASN A 92 4.51 5.90 6.49
N THR A 93 5.17 5.23 7.43
CA THR A 93 5.71 3.86 7.26
C THR A 93 4.96 2.83 8.10
N GLY A 94 3.67 3.08 8.38
CA GLY A 94 2.83 2.22 9.20
C GLY A 94 2.84 0.75 8.76
N PRO A 95 2.72 0.42 7.45
CA PRO A 95 2.71 -0.97 7.01
C PRO A 95 4.12 -1.56 6.80
N ALA A 96 5.19 -0.92 7.27
CA ALA A 96 6.56 -1.42 7.06
C ALA A 96 6.79 -2.81 7.66
N ASP A 97 6.07 -3.17 8.73
CA ASP A 97 6.17 -4.51 9.34
C ASP A 97 5.65 -5.63 8.41
N GLN A 98 4.81 -5.30 7.42
CA GLN A 98 4.39 -6.26 6.40
C GLN A 98 5.57 -6.82 5.61
N LEU A 99 6.63 -6.02 5.38
CA LEU A 99 7.83 -6.50 4.70
C LEU A 99 8.50 -7.64 5.49
N ARG A 100 8.49 -7.56 6.83
CA ARG A 100 9.08 -8.58 7.72
C ARG A 100 8.18 -9.80 7.88
N ALA A 101 6.86 -9.60 7.87
CA ALA A 101 5.88 -10.69 7.88
C ALA A 101 5.90 -11.51 6.58
N GLY A 102 6.42 -10.92 5.49
CA GLY A 102 6.54 -11.55 4.19
C GLY A 102 5.52 -10.97 3.20
N LEU A 103 5.76 -11.24 1.92
CA LEU A 103 4.96 -10.71 0.81
C LEU A 103 4.55 -11.85 -0.13
N PRO A 104 3.50 -11.65 -0.95
CA PRO A 104 3.12 -12.63 -1.97
C PRO A 104 4.32 -12.99 -2.85
N GLU A 105 4.46 -14.27 -3.20
CA GLU A 105 5.57 -14.74 -4.02
C GLU A 105 5.67 -13.95 -5.33
N GLY A 106 6.87 -13.44 -5.67
CA GLY A 106 7.11 -12.63 -6.86
C GLY A 106 6.69 -11.16 -6.76
N PHE A 107 6.32 -10.65 -5.57
CA PHE A 107 5.88 -9.27 -5.35
C PHE A 107 6.81 -8.23 -6.00
N LEU A 108 8.14 -8.32 -5.75
CA LEU A 108 9.12 -7.36 -6.29
C LEU A 108 9.09 -7.30 -7.83
N SER A 109 8.95 -8.45 -8.50
CA SER A 109 8.92 -8.52 -9.97
C SER A 109 7.66 -7.91 -10.60
N ARG A 110 6.59 -7.74 -9.80
CA ARG A 110 5.30 -7.21 -10.22
C ARG A 110 5.10 -5.73 -9.87
N LEU A 111 6.13 -5.08 -9.35
CA LEU A 111 6.09 -3.64 -9.08
C LEU A 111 6.10 -2.83 -10.38
N THR A 112 5.21 -1.84 -10.45
CA THR A 112 5.17 -0.87 -11.55
C THR A 112 5.83 0.43 -11.11
N ARG A 113 6.86 0.84 -11.85
CA ARG A 113 7.62 2.08 -11.60
C ARG A 113 6.87 3.32 -12.11
N ARG A 114 6.91 4.39 -11.33
CA ARG A 114 6.51 5.76 -11.70
C ARG A 114 7.55 6.75 -11.20
N ASP A 115 8.06 7.57 -12.10
CA ASP A 115 9.11 8.55 -11.79
C ASP A 115 8.51 9.94 -11.56
N TYR A 116 8.84 10.55 -10.42
CA TYR A 116 8.52 11.94 -10.10
C TYR A 116 9.82 12.74 -10.11
N GLY A 117 10.33 13.00 -11.31
CA GLY A 117 11.64 13.63 -11.49
C GLY A 117 12.81 12.77 -10.98
N PRO A 118 14.00 13.37 -10.76
CA PRO A 118 15.22 12.59 -10.50
C PRO A 118 15.40 12.16 -9.03
N HIS A 119 14.58 12.64 -8.10
CA HIS A 119 14.78 12.43 -6.65
C HIS A 119 13.70 11.56 -6.00
N LEU A 120 12.65 11.18 -6.73
CA LEU A 120 11.60 10.33 -6.21
C LEU A 120 11.15 9.34 -7.28
N VAL A 121 11.31 8.07 -6.97
CA VAL A 121 10.75 6.95 -7.73
C VAL A 121 9.77 6.23 -6.84
N VAL A 122 8.55 6.06 -7.33
CA VAL A 122 7.50 5.32 -6.65
C VAL A 122 7.25 4.02 -7.39
N TYR A 123 7.09 2.95 -6.63
CA TYR A 123 6.69 1.64 -7.11
C TYR A 123 5.33 1.29 -6.54
N TYR A 124 4.42 0.84 -7.41
CA TYR A 124 3.10 0.37 -7.03
C TYR A 124 3.00 -1.14 -7.21
N PRO A 125 2.44 -1.88 -6.23
CA PRO A 125 2.15 -3.30 -6.41
C PRO A 125 1.12 -3.55 -7.50
N SER A 126 1.14 -4.75 -8.08
CA SER A 126 0.12 -5.14 -9.04
C SER A 126 -1.26 -5.26 -8.38
N ARG A 127 -2.32 -5.31 -9.20
CA ARG A 127 -3.68 -5.60 -8.72
C ARG A 127 -3.73 -6.88 -7.87
N PHE A 128 -3.00 -7.92 -8.30
CA PHE A 128 -2.92 -9.20 -7.60
C PHE A 128 -2.34 -9.03 -6.18
N ASP A 129 -1.26 -8.28 -6.05
CA ASP A 129 -0.62 -8.02 -4.75
C ASP A 129 -1.51 -7.15 -3.85
N LEU A 130 -2.21 -6.17 -4.43
CA LEU A 130 -3.16 -5.34 -3.68
C LEU A 130 -4.36 -6.15 -3.16
N ILE A 131 -4.82 -7.18 -3.88
CA ILE A 131 -5.85 -8.11 -3.40
C ILE A 131 -5.36 -8.86 -2.16
N HIS A 132 -4.12 -9.36 -2.17
CA HIS A 132 -3.54 -10.07 -1.03
C HIS A 132 -3.50 -9.17 0.20
N LEU A 133 -2.90 -7.98 0.06
CA LEU A 133 -2.77 -7.00 1.14
C LEU A 133 -4.14 -6.54 1.66
N LYS A 134 -5.14 -6.37 0.78
CA LYS A 134 -6.48 -5.94 1.19
C LYS A 134 -7.28 -7.04 1.88
N LEU A 135 -7.13 -8.29 1.44
CA LEU A 135 -7.75 -9.42 2.13
C LEU A 135 -7.14 -9.56 3.53
N PHE A 136 -5.81 -9.50 3.66
CA PHE A 136 -5.15 -9.53 4.97
C PHE A 136 -5.65 -8.41 5.89
N ALA A 137 -5.65 -7.16 5.41
CA ALA A 137 -6.13 -6.02 6.19
C ALA A 137 -7.61 -6.14 6.58
N ALA A 138 -8.45 -6.75 5.72
CA ALA A 138 -9.87 -6.99 6.04
C ALA A 138 -10.07 -8.04 7.13
N VAL A 139 -9.20 -9.06 7.19
CA VAL A 139 -9.23 -10.08 8.24
C VAL A 139 -8.67 -9.53 9.56
N ASP A 140 -7.51 -8.87 9.50
CA ASP A 140 -6.77 -8.36 10.67
C ASP A 140 -7.48 -7.17 11.35
N GLN A 141 -7.97 -6.21 10.57
CA GLN A 141 -8.53 -4.95 11.09
C GLN A 141 -10.05 -4.90 11.04
N GLY A 142 -10.67 -5.96 10.52
CA GLY A 142 -12.12 -6.09 10.37
C GLY A 142 -12.71 -5.50 9.09
N ALA A 143 -13.98 -5.83 8.88
CA ALA A 143 -14.74 -5.41 7.71
C ALA A 143 -14.94 -3.89 7.62
N GLY A 144 -15.18 -3.39 6.41
CA GLY A 144 -15.53 -1.99 6.17
C GLY A 144 -14.81 -1.39 4.98
N ARG A 145 -13.82 -0.53 5.21
CA ARG A 145 -13.07 0.11 4.11
C ARG A 145 -12.27 -0.93 3.32
N HIS A 146 -11.60 -1.86 4.00
CA HIS A 146 -10.75 -2.85 3.35
C HIS A 146 -11.55 -3.83 2.48
N THR A 147 -12.73 -4.26 2.93
CA THR A 147 -13.63 -5.11 2.13
C THR A 147 -14.19 -4.36 0.91
N ARG A 148 -14.53 -3.07 1.02
CA ARG A 148 -14.94 -2.25 -0.14
C ARG A 148 -13.80 -2.04 -1.14
N ASP A 149 -12.60 -1.75 -0.65
CA ASP A 149 -11.41 -1.62 -1.50
C ASP A 149 -11.07 -2.96 -2.19
N LEU A 150 -11.19 -4.10 -1.48
CA LEU A 150 -11.04 -5.43 -2.05
C LEU A 150 -12.07 -5.70 -3.15
N ALA A 151 -13.34 -5.37 -2.92
CA ALA A 151 -14.38 -5.50 -3.94
C ALA A 151 -14.11 -4.64 -5.18
N ALA A 152 -13.57 -3.42 -5.00
CA ALA A 152 -13.20 -2.53 -6.10
C ALA A 152 -12.07 -3.08 -6.97
N LEU A 153 -11.19 -3.91 -6.40
CA LEU A 153 -10.17 -4.64 -7.15
C LEU A 153 -10.76 -5.75 -8.05
N ARG A 154 -12.04 -6.09 -7.90
CA ARG A 154 -12.77 -7.13 -8.66
C ARG A 154 -11.98 -8.44 -8.73
N PRO A 155 -11.64 -9.05 -7.58
CA PRO A 155 -10.87 -10.28 -7.56
C PRO A 155 -11.67 -11.43 -8.19
N THR A 156 -10.97 -12.29 -8.91
CA THR A 156 -11.50 -13.59 -9.33
C THR A 156 -11.44 -14.57 -8.15
N GLU A 157 -12.12 -15.73 -8.27
CA GLU A 157 -11.97 -16.78 -7.26
C GLU A 157 -10.52 -17.25 -7.12
N ASP A 158 -9.78 -17.36 -8.24
CA ASP A 158 -8.38 -17.77 -8.22
C ASP A 158 -7.48 -16.73 -7.53
N ASP A 159 -7.74 -15.43 -7.74
CA ASP A 159 -7.07 -14.36 -7.00
C ASP A 159 -7.29 -14.52 -5.49
N LEU A 160 -8.54 -14.77 -5.07
CA LEU A 160 -8.88 -14.89 -3.66
C LEU A 160 -8.32 -16.16 -3.05
N LEU A 161 -8.28 -17.28 -3.76
CA LEU A 161 -7.65 -18.52 -3.25
C LEU A 161 -6.16 -18.34 -3.05
N ALA A 162 -5.48 -17.69 -3.98
CA ALA A 162 -4.06 -17.36 -3.84
C ALA A 162 -3.86 -16.42 -2.63
N ALA A 163 -4.67 -15.38 -2.53
CA ALA A 163 -4.64 -14.44 -1.42
C ALA A 163 -4.91 -15.12 -0.08
N SER A 164 -5.92 -15.97 0.01
CA SER A 164 -6.26 -16.74 1.22
C SER A 164 -5.12 -17.62 1.68
N ARG A 165 -4.47 -18.35 0.75
CA ARG A 165 -3.32 -19.20 1.10
C ARG A 165 -2.17 -18.38 1.67
N TRP A 166 -1.90 -17.22 1.09
CA TRP A 166 -0.89 -16.31 1.62
C TRP A 166 -1.30 -15.67 2.95
N VAL A 167 -2.56 -15.26 3.11
CA VAL A 167 -3.10 -14.69 4.36
C VAL A 167 -2.95 -15.68 5.51
N LEU A 168 -3.20 -16.97 5.28
CA LEU A 168 -3.00 -18.03 6.27
C LEU A 168 -1.54 -18.20 6.72
N THR A 169 -0.56 -17.65 5.99
CA THR A 169 0.84 -17.65 6.44
C THR A 169 1.22 -16.38 7.22
N GLN A 170 0.34 -15.39 7.31
CA GLN A 170 0.64 -14.11 7.97
C GLN A 170 0.40 -14.16 9.48
N ASP A 171 -0.48 -15.05 9.94
CA ASP A 171 -0.80 -15.23 11.35
C ASP A 171 -0.94 -16.73 11.67
N ALA A 172 -0.32 -17.17 12.77
CA ALA A 172 -0.33 -18.56 13.23
C ALA A 172 -1.45 -18.84 14.26
N GLY A 173 -2.32 -17.87 14.54
CA GLY A 173 -3.39 -17.97 15.52
C GLY A 173 -4.47 -18.97 15.11
N GLU A 174 -4.91 -19.80 16.06
CA GLU A 174 -5.88 -20.87 15.83
C GLU A 174 -7.24 -20.38 15.31
N VAL A 175 -7.60 -19.13 15.59
CA VAL A 175 -8.88 -18.51 15.19
C VAL A 175 -8.78 -17.83 13.82
N PHE A 176 -7.57 -17.53 13.34
CA PHE A 176 -7.36 -16.74 12.14
C PHE A 176 -7.94 -17.37 10.85
N PRO A 177 -7.87 -18.71 10.64
CA PRO A 177 -8.53 -19.35 9.50
C PRO A 177 -10.05 -19.17 9.48
N GLU A 178 -10.70 -19.22 10.65
CA GLU A 178 -12.15 -19.02 10.76
C GLU A 178 -12.54 -17.56 10.51
N LEU A 179 -11.72 -16.61 10.96
CA LEU A 179 -11.90 -15.19 10.63
C LEU A 179 -11.83 -14.95 9.13
N LEU A 180 -10.82 -15.53 8.45
CA LEU A 180 -10.71 -15.45 6.99
C LEU A 180 -11.94 -16.00 6.28
N LYS A 181 -12.46 -17.16 6.73
CA LYS A 181 -13.70 -17.73 6.18
C LYS A 181 -14.89 -16.81 6.39
N SER A 182 -15.06 -16.23 7.58
CA SER A 182 -16.13 -15.27 7.86
C SER A 182 -16.03 -14.06 6.95
N THR A 183 -14.84 -13.46 6.85
CA THR A 183 -14.58 -12.29 5.98
C THR A 183 -14.91 -12.58 4.52
N LEU A 184 -14.51 -13.75 4.00
CA LEU A 184 -14.85 -14.16 2.63
C LEU A 184 -16.35 -14.34 2.43
N ARG A 185 -17.05 -14.97 3.37
CA ARG A 185 -18.52 -15.16 3.28
C ARG A 185 -19.25 -13.83 3.33
N GLU A 186 -18.88 -12.94 4.24
CA GLU A 186 -19.44 -11.59 4.35
C GLU A 186 -19.19 -10.75 3.08
N ALA A 187 -18.05 -10.96 2.43
CA ALA A 187 -17.72 -10.33 1.15
C ALA A 187 -18.40 -10.99 -0.07
N GLY A 188 -19.21 -12.04 0.12
CA GLY A 188 -19.93 -12.73 -0.95
C GLY A 188 -19.13 -13.82 -1.67
N HIS A 189 -17.99 -14.24 -1.11
CA HIS A 189 -17.07 -15.23 -1.67
C HIS A 189 -17.13 -16.57 -0.91
N GLY A 190 -18.34 -17.05 -0.61
CA GLY A 190 -18.56 -18.29 0.13
C GLY A 190 -17.94 -19.53 -0.52
N SER A 191 -17.94 -19.60 -1.87
CA SER A 191 -17.30 -20.68 -2.63
C SER A 191 -15.80 -20.79 -2.38
N VAL A 192 -15.12 -19.65 -2.19
CA VAL A 192 -13.69 -19.61 -1.85
C VAL A 192 -13.48 -20.05 -0.40
N ALA A 193 -14.32 -19.59 0.53
CA ALA A 193 -14.26 -19.98 1.94
C ALA A 193 -14.44 -21.49 2.16
N ASP A 194 -15.22 -22.17 1.32
CA ASP A 194 -15.44 -23.63 1.39
C ASP A 194 -14.22 -24.45 0.92
N ARG A 195 -13.25 -23.82 0.23
CA ARG A 195 -12.10 -24.47 -0.42
C ARG A 195 -10.78 -24.31 0.32
N ILE A 196 -10.78 -23.57 1.44
CA ILE A 196 -9.63 -23.31 2.30
C ILE A 196 -9.87 -23.83 3.70
#